data_AF-A0A284RAW3-F1
#
_entry.id   AF-A0A284RAW3-F1
#
_cell.length_a   1.000
_cell.length_b   1.000
_cell.length_c   1.000
_cell.angle_alpha   90.00
_cell.angle_beta   90.00
_cell.angle_gamma   90.00
#
_symmetry.space_group_name_H-M   'P 1'
#
loop_
_entity.id
_entity.type
_entity.pdbx_description
1 polymer ?
#
loop_
_entity_poly.entity_id
_entity_poly.type
_entity_poly.pdbx_seq_one_letter_code
_entity_poly.pdbx_strand_id
1 'polypeptide(L)'
;MDDSSLNNQAEHEQISTALEVERLEVNLFRSKSLWMPTRARGVFGGQVISQALVSATNCVNPAYGLHSLHVSCSHIYLLAKYLLTGPKCYFLTSASPATPIVYYVERLRQGRSYASLCVKAVQNGSMIFILMCSFQKPEPWQPSHQWSMPDVPTPEECDLEEDHMLRDSNGDNITARIKHILKLYADERTRSPIAIKRAKEHEITADGSTRYMYWMKAKNIPQYEPHFQKCILAYLSDLYFISVAGRILGLTRYAKGPDSLAMSSTVDHAIYFYDDTVDCGDWLLYTMECPRASSGRGVMRGQIFTRGGTLVAVTTQEGVVRANIRGPVEEVKVPTKL
;
A
#
# COMPACT_ATOMS: atom_id res chain seq x y z
N MET A 1 -4.85 -21.09 24.69
CA MET A 1 -4.60 -21.26 23.26
C MET A 1 -3.20 -20.77 23.02
N ASP A 2 -2.37 -21.64 22.44
CA ASP A 2 -0.91 -21.54 22.45
C ASP A 2 -0.42 -20.37 21.59
N ASP A 3 0.35 -19.46 22.20
CA ASP A 3 0.81 -18.17 21.66
C ASP A 3 2.00 -18.31 20.69
N SER A 4 2.45 -19.55 20.46
CA SER A 4 3.60 -19.89 19.63
C SER A 4 3.37 -19.72 18.12
N SER A 5 2.12 -19.64 17.67
CA SER A 5 1.76 -19.46 16.25
C SER A 5 1.80 -18.00 15.76
N LEU A 6 1.88 -17.03 16.66
CA LEU A 6 1.98 -15.60 16.32
C LEU A 6 3.43 -15.17 16.02
N ASN A 7 4.44 -15.91 16.48
CA ASN A 7 5.85 -15.57 16.30
C ASN A 7 6.35 -15.70 14.84
N ASN A 8 5.62 -16.41 13.97
CA ASN A 8 5.97 -16.55 12.55
C ASN A 8 5.33 -15.50 11.64
N GLN A 9 4.68 -14.47 12.21
CA GLN A 9 3.96 -13.43 11.47
C GLN A 9 4.61 -12.05 11.61
N ALA A 10 5.84 -11.97 12.12
CA ALA A 10 6.59 -10.71 12.17
C ALA A 10 6.95 -10.23 10.76
N GLU A 11 6.91 -8.92 10.54
CA GLU A 11 7.46 -8.33 9.32
C GLU A 11 8.95 -8.68 9.22
N HIS A 12 9.42 -9.07 8.04
CA HIS A 12 10.85 -9.35 7.86
C HIS A 12 11.65 -8.05 7.93
N GLU A 13 12.76 -8.06 8.67
CA GLU A 13 13.66 -6.90 8.79
C GLU A 13 14.34 -6.53 7.47
N GLN A 14 14.42 -7.48 6.53
CA GLN A 14 14.95 -7.29 5.18
C GLN A 14 13.83 -7.22 4.14
N ILE A 15 13.83 -6.14 3.35
CA ILE A 15 12.83 -5.94 2.30
C ILE A 15 12.87 -7.01 1.22
N SER A 16 14.06 -7.55 0.91
CA SER A 16 14.22 -8.62 -0.08
C SER A 16 13.43 -9.88 0.28
N THR A 17 13.46 -10.27 1.56
CA THR A 17 12.71 -11.42 2.08
C THR A 17 11.20 -11.18 2.03
N ALA A 18 10.75 -9.94 2.28
CA ALA A 18 9.33 -9.60 2.17
C ALA A 18 8.81 -9.69 0.73
N LEU A 19 9.65 -9.36 -0.26
CA LEU A 19 9.33 -9.37 -1.68
C LEU A 19 9.60 -10.72 -2.37
N GLU A 20 10.17 -11.68 -1.65
CA GLU A 20 10.64 -12.93 -2.23
C GLU A 20 9.49 -13.82 -2.72
N VAL A 21 9.60 -14.23 -3.99
CA VAL A 21 8.69 -15.19 -4.62
C VAL A 21 9.49 -16.38 -5.16
N GLU A 22 8.92 -17.56 -5.02
CA GLU A 22 9.40 -18.78 -5.63
C GLU A 22 8.78 -18.95 -7.02
N ARG A 23 9.59 -19.22 -8.02
CA ARG A 23 9.10 -19.54 -9.36
C ARG A 23 8.69 -21.01 -9.44
N LEU A 24 7.42 -21.27 -9.71
CA LEU A 24 6.88 -22.62 -9.91
C LEU A 24 6.89 -23.03 -11.39
N GLU A 25 6.69 -22.06 -12.29
CA GLU A 25 6.68 -22.25 -13.76
C GLU A 25 7.12 -20.93 -14.44
N VAL A 26 7.24 -20.87 -15.76
CA VAL A 26 7.55 -19.68 -16.56
C VAL A 26 6.72 -18.46 -16.20
N ASN A 27 5.42 -18.65 -15.98
CA ASN A 27 4.48 -17.57 -15.69
C ASN A 27 3.75 -17.76 -14.36
N LEU A 28 4.29 -18.58 -13.46
CA LEU A 28 3.66 -18.96 -12.21
C LEU A 28 4.63 -18.83 -11.04
N PHE A 29 4.24 -18.06 -10.03
CA PHE A 29 5.06 -17.78 -8.85
C PHE A 29 4.26 -17.99 -7.57
N ARG A 30 4.96 -18.17 -6.45
CA ARG A 30 4.39 -18.39 -5.12
C ARG A 30 5.08 -17.51 -4.08
N SER A 31 4.32 -16.84 -3.23
CA SER A 31 4.87 -16.07 -2.10
C SER A 31 5.59 -17.01 -1.12
N LYS A 32 6.77 -16.62 -0.62
CA LYS A 32 7.44 -17.40 0.44
C LYS A 32 7.00 -16.99 1.84
N SER A 33 6.84 -15.70 2.07
CA SER A 33 6.42 -15.14 3.34
C SER A 33 5.29 -14.14 3.14
N LEU A 34 4.46 -14.00 4.17
CA LEU A 34 3.33 -13.08 4.20
C LEU A 34 3.27 -12.45 5.59
N TRP A 35 3.23 -11.13 5.64
CA TRP A 35 3.14 -10.36 6.87
C TRP A 35 1.72 -9.83 7.06
N MET A 36 1.17 -10.04 8.26
CA MET A 36 -0.09 -9.46 8.69
C MET A 36 0.19 -8.40 9.76
N PRO A 37 -0.05 -7.11 9.49
CA PRO A 37 0.19 -6.06 10.46
C PRO A 37 -0.64 -6.22 11.73
N THR A 38 -0.13 -5.70 12.83
CA THR A 38 -0.77 -5.77 14.15
C THR A 38 -2.17 -5.16 14.12
N ARG A 39 -3.19 -5.94 14.52
CA ARG A 39 -4.63 -5.58 14.48
C ARG A 39 -5.19 -5.35 13.06
N ALA A 40 -4.49 -5.77 12.01
CA ALA A 40 -5.04 -5.88 10.66
C ALA A 40 -5.92 -7.14 10.53
N ARG A 41 -6.69 -7.20 9.45
CA ARG A 41 -7.55 -8.36 9.12
C ARG A 41 -6.96 -9.26 8.01
N GLY A 42 -5.85 -8.85 7.41
CA GLY A 42 -5.21 -9.57 6.32
C GLY A 42 -3.79 -9.11 6.07
N VAL A 43 -3.15 -9.81 5.13
CA VAL A 43 -1.79 -9.50 4.66
C VAL A 43 -1.68 -8.04 4.21
N PHE A 44 -0.53 -7.43 4.44
CA PHE A 44 -0.23 -6.08 4.00
C PHE A 44 -0.32 -5.93 2.48
N GLY A 45 -1.07 -4.92 2.01
CA GLY A 45 -1.36 -4.70 0.60
C GLY A 45 -0.10 -4.44 -0.22
N GLY A 46 0.80 -3.59 0.28
CA GLY A 46 2.09 -3.29 -0.35
C GLY A 46 2.94 -4.53 -0.60
N GLN A 47 2.88 -5.54 0.28
CA GLN A 47 3.58 -6.82 0.05
C GLN A 47 3.02 -7.57 -1.15
N VAL A 48 1.69 -7.70 -1.24
CA VAL A 48 1.01 -8.39 -2.35
C VAL A 48 1.27 -7.68 -3.68
N ILE A 49 1.21 -6.34 -3.69
CA ILE A 49 1.52 -5.51 -4.86
C ILE A 49 2.96 -5.75 -5.33
N SER A 50 3.90 -5.72 -4.39
CA SER A 50 5.33 -5.83 -4.71
C SER A 50 5.70 -7.23 -5.18
N GLN A 51 5.19 -8.28 -4.54
CA GLN A 51 5.40 -9.66 -5.00
C GLN A 51 4.79 -9.91 -6.40
N ALA A 52 3.63 -9.31 -6.68
CA ALA A 52 3.03 -9.36 -8.00
C ALA A 52 3.89 -8.63 -9.05
N LEU A 53 4.47 -7.47 -8.71
CA LEU A 53 5.41 -6.76 -9.60
C LEU A 53 6.71 -7.51 -9.83
N VAL A 54 7.29 -8.12 -8.79
CA VAL A 54 8.48 -8.99 -8.95
C VAL A 54 8.17 -10.13 -9.92
N SER A 55 7.00 -10.76 -9.77
CA SER A 55 6.52 -11.80 -10.68
C SER A 55 6.37 -11.29 -12.12
N ALA A 56 5.77 -10.12 -12.32
CA ALA A 56 5.61 -9.52 -13.66
C ALA A 56 6.96 -9.15 -14.30
N THR A 57 7.86 -8.56 -13.52
CA THR A 57 9.19 -8.10 -13.96
C THR A 57 10.05 -9.29 -14.41
N ASN A 58 9.94 -10.43 -13.74
CA ASN A 58 10.60 -11.68 -14.15
C ASN A 58 10.07 -12.26 -15.47
N CYS A 59 8.91 -11.79 -15.94
CA CYS A 59 8.26 -12.25 -17.17
C CYS A 59 8.40 -11.28 -18.34
N VAL A 60 9.07 -10.13 -18.19
CA VAL A 60 9.27 -9.14 -19.26
C VAL A 60 10.73 -9.10 -19.73
N ASN A 61 10.98 -8.67 -20.96
CA ASN A 61 12.34 -8.46 -21.43
C ASN A 61 13.00 -7.32 -20.61
N PRO A 62 14.23 -7.50 -20.07
CA PRO A 62 14.92 -6.50 -19.26
C PRO A 62 15.12 -5.12 -19.92
N ALA A 63 15.01 -5.02 -21.24
CA ALA A 63 15.06 -3.75 -21.97
C ALA A 63 13.84 -2.84 -21.72
N TYR A 64 12.75 -3.35 -21.12
CA TYR A 64 11.58 -2.57 -20.76
C TYR A 64 11.58 -2.30 -19.25
N GLY A 65 11.59 -1.02 -18.87
CA GLY A 65 11.42 -0.58 -17.48
C GLY A 65 9.95 -0.46 -17.11
N LEU A 66 9.61 -0.77 -15.85
CA LEU A 66 8.26 -0.57 -15.31
C LEU A 66 7.93 0.93 -15.26
N HIS A 67 6.85 1.38 -15.90
CA HIS A 67 6.45 2.81 -15.85
C HIS A 67 5.09 3.03 -15.19
N SER A 68 4.21 2.03 -15.17
CA SER A 68 2.96 2.15 -14.43
C SER A 68 2.40 0.83 -13.95
N LEU A 69 1.60 0.93 -12.90
CA LEU A 69 0.76 -0.14 -12.40
C LEU A 69 -0.61 0.37 -11.98
N HIS A 70 -1.59 -0.51 -12.11
CA HIS A 70 -2.96 -0.32 -11.66
C HIS A 70 -3.43 -1.61 -11.01
N VAL A 71 -3.69 -1.53 -9.72
CA VAL A 71 -4.43 -2.54 -8.95
C VAL A 71 -5.89 -2.13 -9.01
N SER A 72 -6.81 -3.05 -9.33
CA SER A 72 -8.23 -2.80 -9.10
C SER A 72 -8.89 -4.02 -8.49
N CYS A 73 -9.39 -3.91 -7.26
CA CYS A 73 -10.22 -4.94 -6.66
C CYS A 73 -11.68 -4.88 -7.14
N SER A 74 -12.09 -3.78 -7.80
CA SER A 74 -13.48 -3.47 -8.16
C SER A 74 -13.84 -3.75 -9.63
N HIS A 75 -12.91 -3.65 -10.58
CA HIS A 75 -13.19 -3.86 -12.02
C HIS A 75 -13.18 -5.33 -12.50
N ILE A 76 -13.08 -6.30 -11.57
CA ILE A 76 -13.06 -7.74 -11.88
C ILE A 76 -14.43 -8.24 -12.41
N TYR A 77 -15.52 -7.48 -12.25
CA TYR A 77 -16.87 -7.85 -12.70
C TYR A 77 -16.96 -8.24 -14.19
N LEU A 78 -16.27 -7.52 -15.08
CA LEU A 78 -16.39 -7.74 -16.53
C LEU A 78 -15.42 -8.82 -17.06
N LEU A 79 -14.18 -8.88 -16.55
CA LEU A 79 -13.21 -9.90 -16.96
C LEU A 79 -13.59 -11.29 -16.45
N ALA A 80 -14.08 -11.40 -15.21
CA ALA A 80 -14.52 -12.68 -14.66
C ALA A 80 -15.79 -13.23 -15.32
N LYS A 81 -16.62 -12.37 -15.94
CA LYS A 81 -17.82 -12.79 -16.67
C LYS A 81 -17.50 -13.55 -17.96
N TYR A 82 -16.37 -13.27 -18.59
CA TYR A 82 -15.99 -13.88 -19.88
C TYR A 82 -14.99 -15.03 -19.79
N LEU A 83 -14.21 -15.14 -18.70
CA LEU A 83 -13.06 -16.06 -18.64
C LEU A 83 -13.21 -17.23 -17.64
N LEU A 84 -14.22 -17.28 -16.77
CA LEU A 84 -14.30 -18.29 -15.71
C LEU A 84 -15.70 -18.94 -15.63
N THR A 85 -15.82 -20.17 -16.13
CA THR A 85 -16.97 -21.07 -15.92
C THR A 85 -16.80 -21.81 -14.58
N GLY A 86 -17.34 -21.26 -13.50
CA GLY A 86 -17.34 -21.89 -12.18
C GLY A 86 -18.27 -21.18 -11.17
N PRO A 87 -18.69 -21.86 -10.09
CA PRO A 87 -19.59 -21.29 -9.09
C PRO A 87 -18.98 -20.05 -8.43
N LYS A 88 -19.74 -18.97 -8.45
CA LYS A 88 -19.29 -17.60 -8.15
C LYS A 88 -19.33 -17.34 -6.64
N CYS A 89 -18.19 -16.91 -6.09
CA CYS A 89 -18.10 -16.32 -4.76
C CYS A 89 -17.27 -15.03 -4.92
N TYR A 90 -17.86 -13.87 -4.64
CA TYR A 90 -17.11 -12.60 -4.71
C TYR A 90 -17.36 -11.81 -3.44
N PHE A 91 -16.39 -11.84 -2.54
CA PHE A 91 -15.67 -10.65 -2.08
C PHE A 91 -14.17 -10.92 -2.40
N LEU A 92 -13.31 -9.97 -2.78
CA LEU A 92 -13.08 -8.72 -2.05
C LEU A 92 -12.68 -9.02 -0.58
N THR A 93 -11.79 -10.00 -0.36
CA THR A 93 -11.41 -10.59 0.95
C THR A 93 -9.94 -10.35 1.31
N SER A 94 -9.70 -10.08 2.59
CA SER A 94 -8.37 -10.03 3.19
C SER A 94 -7.61 -11.34 2.97
N ALA A 95 -6.42 -11.27 2.36
CA ALA A 95 -5.56 -12.45 2.19
C ALA A 95 -5.14 -12.99 3.56
N SER A 96 -5.10 -14.32 3.68
CA SER A 96 -4.66 -15.00 4.89
C SER A 96 -3.13 -15.12 4.90
N PRO A 97 -2.45 -14.83 6.03
CA PRO A 97 -1.02 -15.10 6.14
C PRO A 97 -0.70 -16.60 6.26
N ALA A 98 -1.70 -17.45 6.55
CA ALA A 98 -1.50 -18.88 6.80
C ALA A 98 -1.31 -19.72 5.53
N THR A 99 -1.69 -19.20 4.36
CA THR A 99 -1.57 -19.90 3.08
C THR A 99 -0.81 -19.05 2.07
N PRO A 100 0.15 -19.61 1.31
CA PRO A 100 0.84 -18.86 0.26
C PRO A 100 -0.12 -18.31 -0.79
N ILE A 101 0.23 -17.16 -1.36
CA ILE A 101 -0.42 -16.57 -2.52
C ILE A 101 0.30 -17.07 -3.78
N VAL A 102 -0.48 -17.49 -4.78
CA VAL A 102 0.02 -17.90 -6.09
C VAL A 102 -0.23 -16.78 -7.09
N TYR A 103 0.81 -16.34 -7.78
CA TYR A 103 0.75 -15.27 -8.78
C TYR A 103 0.85 -15.87 -10.19
N TYR A 104 -0.20 -15.72 -10.99
CA TYR A 104 -0.24 -16.08 -12.39
C TYR A 104 -0.02 -14.84 -13.26
N VAL A 105 0.97 -14.88 -14.14
CA VAL A 105 1.36 -13.76 -14.99
C VAL A 105 0.92 -14.00 -16.43
N GLU A 106 0.11 -13.11 -16.97
CA GLU A 106 -0.39 -13.13 -18.34
C GLU A 106 0.21 -11.98 -19.14
N ARG A 107 0.87 -12.28 -20.26
CA ARG A 107 1.35 -11.25 -21.20
C ARG A 107 0.22 -10.82 -22.11
N LEU A 108 -0.27 -9.60 -21.94
CA LEU A 108 -1.39 -9.08 -22.72
C LEU A 108 -0.94 -8.53 -24.08
N ARG A 109 0.18 -7.81 -24.09
CA ARG A 109 0.70 -7.15 -25.29
C ARG A 109 2.21 -6.98 -25.20
N GLN A 110 2.90 -7.15 -26.33
CA GLN A 110 4.29 -6.77 -26.49
C GLN A 110 4.47 -6.07 -27.83
N GLY A 111 4.62 -4.75 -27.79
CA GLY A 111 4.90 -3.90 -28.95
C GLY A 111 6.39 -3.56 -29.06
N ARG A 112 6.72 -2.62 -29.94
CA ARG A 112 8.09 -2.14 -30.15
C ARG A 112 8.66 -1.35 -28.95
N SER A 113 7.81 -0.55 -28.32
CA SER A 113 8.20 0.37 -27.22
C SER A 113 7.51 0.08 -25.90
N TYR A 114 6.35 -0.59 -25.92
CA TYR A 114 5.56 -0.91 -24.73
C TYR A 114 5.27 -2.40 -24.61
N ALA A 115 5.24 -2.89 -23.36
CA ALA A 115 4.73 -4.21 -23.00
C ALA A 115 3.72 -4.08 -21.87
N SER A 116 2.69 -4.94 -21.85
CA SER A 116 1.65 -4.91 -20.82
C SER A 116 1.37 -6.32 -20.32
N LEU A 117 1.36 -6.46 -19.00
CA LEU A 117 1.18 -7.73 -18.30
C LEU A 117 0.02 -7.60 -17.29
N CYS A 118 -0.67 -8.70 -17.05
CA CYS A 118 -1.67 -8.85 -16.01
C CYS A 118 -1.20 -9.92 -15.03
N VAL A 119 -1.22 -9.62 -13.73
CA VAL A 119 -0.92 -10.59 -12.67
C VAL A 119 -2.19 -10.87 -11.89
N LYS A 120 -2.55 -12.15 -11.79
CA LYS A 120 -3.69 -12.64 -11.00
C LYS A 120 -3.13 -13.33 -9.77
N ALA A 121 -3.44 -12.80 -8.58
CA ALA A 121 -3.10 -13.41 -7.32
C ALA A 121 -4.25 -14.28 -6.82
N VAL A 122 -3.97 -15.54 -6.57
CA VAL A 122 -4.94 -16.57 -6.20
C VAL A 122 -4.54 -17.18 -4.86
N GLN A 123 -5.52 -17.33 -3.98
CA GLN A 123 -5.37 -18.00 -2.69
C GLN A 123 -6.60 -18.87 -2.44
N ASN A 124 -6.42 -20.12 -2.02
CA ASN A 124 -7.50 -21.09 -1.78
C ASN A 124 -8.49 -21.22 -2.97
N GLY A 125 -7.98 -21.19 -4.19
CA GLY A 125 -8.78 -21.28 -5.43
C GLY A 125 -9.58 -20.03 -5.78
N SER A 126 -9.50 -18.95 -4.99
CA SER A 126 -10.17 -17.67 -5.26
C SER A 126 -9.16 -16.60 -5.65
N MET A 127 -9.50 -15.79 -6.65
CA MET A 127 -8.69 -14.63 -7.01
C MET A 127 -8.91 -13.52 -5.97
N ILE A 128 -7.84 -13.14 -5.29
CA ILE A 128 -7.87 -12.14 -4.20
C ILE A 128 -7.41 -10.76 -4.68
N PHE A 129 -6.63 -10.71 -5.76
CA PHE A 129 -6.00 -9.49 -6.25
C PHE A 129 -5.67 -9.61 -7.74
N ILE A 130 -5.81 -8.51 -8.47
CA ILE A 130 -5.40 -8.39 -9.87
C ILE A 130 -4.61 -7.11 -10.07
N LEU A 131 -3.53 -7.21 -10.82
CA LEU A 131 -2.64 -6.11 -11.15
C LEU A 131 -2.45 -6.04 -12.66
N MET A 132 -2.68 -4.87 -13.24
CA MET A 132 -2.23 -4.57 -14.60
C MET A 132 -1.00 -3.68 -14.49
N CYS A 133 0.07 -4.05 -15.19
CA CYS A 133 1.31 -3.28 -15.21
C CYS A 133 1.77 -3.08 -16.65
N SER A 134 2.42 -1.94 -16.88
CA SER A 134 2.90 -1.53 -18.18
C SER A 134 4.37 -1.17 -18.10
N PHE A 135 5.11 -1.61 -19.11
CA PHE A 135 6.54 -1.46 -19.23
C PHE A 135 6.86 -0.72 -20.52
N GLN A 136 7.90 0.11 -20.48
CA GLN A 136 8.33 0.96 -21.59
C GLN A 136 9.85 0.88 -21.72
N LYS A 137 10.36 0.93 -22.95
CA LYS A 137 11.79 1.20 -23.15
C LYS A 137 12.12 2.62 -22.69
N PRO A 138 13.09 2.85 -21.79
CA PRO A 138 13.41 4.19 -21.31
C PRO A 138 13.80 5.15 -22.45
N GLU A 139 13.26 6.37 -22.41
CA GLU A 139 13.53 7.43 -23.39
C GLU A 139 13.94 8.75 -22.68
N PRO A 140 15.09 8.79 -21.99
CA PRO A 140 15.48 9.90 -21.11
C PRO A 140 15.75 11.22 -21.83
N TRP A 141 15.89 11.21 -23.16
CA TRP A 141 16.10 12.42 -23.98
C TRP A 141 14.82 13.22 -24.26
N GLN A 142 13.65 12.71 -23.86
CA GLN A 142 12.38 13.39 -24.07
C GLN A 142 12.25 14.60 -23.11
N PRO A 143 11.49 15.66 -23.49
CA PRO A 143 11.24 16.80 -22.61
C PRO A 143 10.57 16.38 -21.29
N SER A 144 10.94 17.03 -20.20
CA SER A 144 10.42 16.73 -18.87
C SER A 144 9.91 17.97 -18.14
N HIS A 145 8.94 17.76 -17.25
CA HIS A 145 8.51 18.70 -16.23
C HIS A 145 8.05 17.90 -15.00
N GLN A 146 8.06 18.52 -13.83
CA GLN A 146 7.56 17.92 -12.59
C GLN A 146 6.99 18.98 -11.66
N TRP A 147 6.23 18.55 -10.65
CA TRP A 147 5.92 19.40 -9.50
C TRP A 147 7.17 19.66 -8.66
N SER A 148 7.20 20.81 -7.99
CA SER A 148 8.25 21.14 -7.03
C SER A 148 8.05 20.35 -5.74
N MET A 149 9.15 19.85 -5.16
CA MET A 149 9.14 19.27 -3.83
C MET A 149 8.73 20.34 -2.80
N PRO A 150 7.83 20.05 -1.84
CA PRO A 150 7.48 21.01 -0.79
C PRO A 150 8.67 21.26 0.15
N ASP A 151 8.67 22.44 0.77
CA ASP A 151 9.67 22.80 1.77
C ASP A 151 9.40 22.05 3.09
N VAL A 152 10.32 21.16 3.45
CA VAL A 152 10.23 20.31 4.64
C VAL A 152 11.60 20.17 5.31
N PRO A 153 11.66 19.94 6.64
CA PRO A 153 12.90 19.62 7.31
C PRO A 153 13.59 18.43 6.67
N THR A 154 14.92 18.43 6.74
CA THR A 154 15.74 17.33 6.24
C THR A 154 15.47 16.06 7.05
N PRO A 155 15.69 14.87 6.47
CA PRO A 155 15.51 13.62 7.20
C PRO A 155 16.30 13.56 8.51
N GLU A 156 17.46 14.21 8.59
CA GLU A 156 18.32 14.25 9.77
C GLU A 156 17.71 15.07 10.92
N GLU A 157 16.88 16.08 10.61
CA GLU A 157 16.18 16.92 11.59
C GLU A 157 14.86 16.30 12.08
N CYS A 158 14.39 15.24 11.42
CA CYS A 158 13.15 14.57 11.76
C CYS A 158 13.39 13.37 12.69
N ASP A 159 12.46 13.17 13.61
CA ASP A 159 12.42 11.98 14.46
C ASP A 159 11.81 10.79 13.72
N LEU A 160 12.16 9.58 14.17
CA LEU A 160 11.55 8.35 13.71
C LEU A 160 10.10 8.26 14.19
N GLU A 161 9.25 7.61 13.39
CA GLU A 161 7.82 7.47 13.69
C GLU A 161 7.59 6.60 14.94
N GLU A 162 8.43 5.58 15.17
CA GLU A 162 8.42 4.80 16.42
C GLU A 162 8.73 5.64 17.66
N ASP A 163 9.63 6.62 17.56
CA ASP A 163 9.97 7.52 18.67
C ASP A 163 8.80 8.46 18.98
N HIS A 164 8.09 8.94 17.96
CA HIS A 164 6.82 9.66 18.14
C HIS A 164 5.79 8.79 18.88
N MET A 165 5.58 7.55 18.44
CA MET A 165 4.64 6.63 19.09
C MET A 165 5.02 6.35 20.55
N LEU A 166 6.31 6.20 20.85
CA LEU A 166 6.80 5.98 22.22
C LEU A 166 6.60 7.20 23.10
N ARG A 167 6.86 8.41 22.59
CA ARG A 167 6.59 9.67 23.31
C ARG A 167 5.11 9.84 23.60
N ASP A 168 4.25 9.62 22.61
CA ASP A 168 2.80 9.67 22.77
C ASP A 168 2.33 8.63 23.81
N SER A 169 2.97 7.44 23.84
CA SER A 169 2.67 6.40 24.83
C SER A 169 3.03 6.78 26.28
N ASN A 170 3.88 7.78 26.47
CA ASN A 170 4.30 8.27 27.78
C ASN A 170 3.53 9.51 28.24
N GLY A 171 2.62 10.04 27.43
CA GLY A 171 1.76 11.16 27.82
C GLY A 171 0.82 10.82 28.97
N ASP A 172 0.56 11.79 29.85
CA ASP A 172 -0.26 11.59 31.05
C ASP A 172 -1.76 11.43 30.76
N ASN A 173 -2.22 11.89 29.60
CA ASN A 173 -3.65 11.95 29.23
C ASN A 173 -4.17 10.72 28.48
N ILE A 174 -3.41 9.61 28.44
CA ILE A 174 -3.81 8.40 27.71
C ILE A 174 -4.07 7.20 28.63
N THR A 175 -5.09 6.42 28.28
CA THR A 175 -5.42 5.20 29.05
C THR A 175 -4.34 4.13 28.90
N ALA A 176 -4.19 3.25 29.90
CA ALA A 176 -3.24 2.13 29.85
C ALA A 176 -3.39 1.24 28.59
N ARG A 177 -4.62 1.10 28.09
CA ARG A 177 -4.91 0.39 26.83
C ARG A 177 -4.29 1.10 25.62
N ILE A 178 -4.44 2.42 25.52
CA ILE A 178 -3.86 3.21 24.42
C ILE A 178 -2.34 3.15 24.49
N LYS A 179 -1.77 3.30 25.69
CA LYS A 179 -0.33 3.17 25.95
C LYS A 179 0.23 1.83 25.44
N HIS A 180 -0.45 0.73 25.75
CA HIS A 180 -0.04 -0.59 25.27
C HIS A 180 -0.11 -0.71 23.74
N ILE A 181 -1.18 -0.20 23.11
CA ILE A 181 -1.33 -0.22 21.64
C ILE A 181 -0.22 0.59 20.95
N LEU A 182 0.10 1.79 21.45
CA LEU A 182 1.16 2.62 20.89
C LEU A 182 2.54 1.95 20.99
N LYS A 183 2.84 1.30 22.11
CA LYS A 183 4.08 0.53 22.28
C LYS A 183 4.18 -0.66 21.32
N LEU A 184 3.07 -1.37 21.09
CA LEU A 184 3.02 -2.45 20.11
C LEU A 184 3.29 -1.93 18.68
N TYR A 185 2.70 -0.80 18.31
CA TYR A 185 2.95 -0.19 17.01
C TYR A 185 4.38 0.33 16.86
N ALA A 186 4.97 0.90 17.91
CA ALA A 186 6.37 1.29 17.91
C ALA A 186 7.30 0.08 17.71
N ASP A 187 7.08 -1.01 18.44
CA ASP A 187 7.89 -2.24 18.31
C ASP A 187 7.79 -2.87 16.91
N GLU A 188 6.58 -2.96 16.36
CA GLU A 188 6.37 -3.42 14.98
C GLU A 188 7.09 -2.51 13.97
N ARG A 189 7.04 -1.18 14.18
CA ARG A 189 7.69 -0.24 13.27
C ARG A 189 9.21 -0.32 13.33
N THR A 190 9.79 -0.46 14.52
CA THR A 190 11.23 -0.68 14.70
C THR A 190 11.74 -1.88 13.90
N ARG A 191 10.95 -2.97 13.84
CA ARG A 191 11.31 -4.20 13.11
C ARG A 191 11.04 -4.15 11.61
N SER A 192 10.16 -3.25 11.16
CA SER A 192 9.81 -3.07 9.74
C SER A 192 11.04 -2.88 8.85
N PRO A 193 11.11 -3.37 7.62
CA PRO A 193 12.24 -3.15 6.73
C PRO A 193 12.31 -1.70 6.21
N ILE A 194 11.27 -0.89 6.45
CA ILE A 194 11.20 0.52 6.04
C ILE A 194 11.33 1.41 7.28
N ALA A 195 12.32 2.31 7.27
CA ALA A 195 12.42 3.40 8.24
C ALA A 195 11.51 4.55 7.81
N ILE A 196 10.79 5.15 8.77
CA ILE A 196 9.84 6.23 8.50
C ILE A 196 10.10 7.36 9.49
N LYS A 197 10.23 8.58 8.97
CA LYS A 197 10.32 9.80 9.76
C LYS A 197 9.20 10.75 9.36
N ARG A 198 8.63 11.42 10.34
CA ARG A 198 7.57 12.41 10.11
C ARG A 198 8.20 13.76 9.78
N ALA A 199 7.98 14.27 8.57
CA ALA A 199 8.62 15.51 8.13
C ALA A 199 7.99 16.74 8.80
N LYS A 200 6.65 16.77 8.87
CA LYS A 200 5.82 17.76 9.58
C LYS A 200 4.57 17.07 10.11
N GLU A 201 3.86 17.68 11.05
CA GLU A 201 2.59 17.11 11.55
C GLU A 201 1.55 16.99 10.43
N HIS A 202 1.31 18.10 9.72
CA HIS A 202 0.62 18.21 8.45
C HIS A 202 0.83 19.62 7.88
N GLU A 203 0.51 19.82 6.61
CA GLU A 203 0.41 21.12 5.95
C GLU A 203 -1.02 21.30 5.41
N ILE A 204 -1.57 22.50 5.53
CA ILE A 204 -2.80 22.88 4.81
C ILE A 204 -2.37 23.64 3.57
N THR A 205 -2.67 23.08 2.40
CA THR A 205 -2.29 23.65 1.10
C THR A 205 -3.21 24.83 0.74
N ALA A 206 -2.82 25.62 -0.25
CA ALA A 206 -3.59 26.80 -0.68
C ALA A 206 -5.02 26.48 -1.17
N ASP A 207 -5.24 25.27 -1.68
CA ASP A 207 -6.55 24.73 -2.09
C ASP A 207 -7.35 24.11 -0.93
N GLY A 208 -6.83 24.18 0.30
CA GLY A 208 -7.48 23.67 1.52
C GLY A 208 -7.29 22.17 1.78
N SER A 209 -6.49 21.48 0.97
CA SER A 209 -6.17 20.07 1.18
C SER A 209 -5.21 19.89 2.36
N THR A 210 -5.43 18.86 3.17
CA THR A 210 -4.49 18.48 4.23
C THR A 210 -3.46 17.50 3.67
N ARG A 211 -2.19 17.89 3.72
CA ARG A 211 -1.04 17.11 3.25
C ARG A 211 -0.24 16.57 4.43
N TYR A 212 0.00 15.27 4.43
CA TYR A 212 0.94 14.59 5.31
C TYR A 212 2.22 14.25 4.55
N MET A 213 3.35 14.30 5.24
CA MET A 213 4.67 14.18 4.62
C MET A 213 5.57 13.30 5.48
N TYR A 214 6.11 12.27 4.85
CA TYR A 214 6.97 11.28 5.51
C TYR A 214 8.22 11.05 4.71
N TRP A 215 9.36 11.10 5.38
CA TRP A 215 10.60 10.54 4.82
C TRP A 215 10.59 9.04 5.05
N MET A 216 10.82 8.27 3.99
CA MET A 216 10.84 6.81 4.02
C MET A 216 12.08 6.28 3.32
N LYS A 217 12.66 5.19 3.84
CA LYS A 217 13.72 4.44 3.15
C LYS A 217 13.73 2.98 3.55
N ALA A 218 14.22 2.11 2.67
CA ALA A 218 14.50 0.72 3.01
C ALA A 218 15.80 0.61 3.82
N LYS A 219 15.76 -0.16 4.90
CA LYS A 219 16.90 -0.35 5.81
C LYS A 219 17.85 -1.42 5.29
N ASN A 220 19.15 -1.15 5.43
CA ASN A 220 20.22 -2.14 5.25
C ASN A 220 20.16 -2.90 3.92
N ILE A 221 19.83 -2.21 2.83
CA ILE A 221 19.77 -2.81 1.50
C ILE A 221 21.11 -2.67 0.75
N PRO A 222 21.49 -3.65 -0.07
CA PRO A 222 22.51 -3.45 -1.10
C PRO A 222 21.96 -2.56 -2.22
N GLN A 223 22.85 -2.14 -3.14
CA GLN A 223 22.41 -1.50 -4.37
C GLN A 223 21.67 -2.52 -5.25
N TYR A 224 20.37 -2.33 -5.41
CA TYR A 224 19.55 -3.16 -6.30
C TYR A 224 19.43 -2.55 -7.69
N GLU A 225 19.12 -3.40 -8.66
CA GLU A 225 18.80 -3.01 -10.03
C GLU A 225 17.52 -2.13 -10.07
N PRO A 226 17.40 -1.20 -11.05
CA PRO A 226 16.27 -0.26 -11.17
C PRO A 226 14.89 -0.90 -11.05
N HIS A 227 14.70 -2.06 -11.67
CA HIS A 227 13.42 -2.76 -11.67
C HIS A 227 13.03 -3.27 -10.28
N PHE A 228 14.00 -3.69 -9.46
CA PHE A 228 13.76 -4.13 -8.10
C PHE A 228 13.57 -2.94 -7.15
N GLN A 229 14.27 -1.83 -7.37
CA GLN A 229 14.03 -0.56 -6.67
C GLN A 229 12.57 -0.10 -6.84
N LYS A 230 11.99 -0.21 -8.05
CA LYS A 230 10.57 0.09 -8.28
C LYS A 230 9.60 -0.86 -7.56
N CYS A 231 10.00 -2.12 -7.35
CA CYS A 231 9.23 -3.06 -6.53
C CYS A 231 9.25 -2.67 -5.06
N ILE A 232 10.40 -2.24 -4.53
CA ILE A 232 10.52 -1.68 -3.17
C ILE A 232 9.69 -0.41 -3.04
N LEU A 233 9.72 0.46 -4.05
CA LEU A 233 8.93 1.69 -4.06
C LEU A 233 7.42 1.41 -4.02
N ALA A 234 6.97 0.36 -4.71
CA ALA A 234 5.58 -0.08 -4.65
C ALA A 234 5.19 -0.57 -3.25
N TYR A 235 6.07 -1.29 -2.54
CA TYR A 235 5.86 -1.69 -1.15
C TYR A 235 5.66 -0.46 -0.25
N LEU A 236 6.58 0.49 -0.38
CA LEU A 236 6.61 1.72 0.40
C LEU A 236 5.37 2.59 0.15
N SER A 237 4.88 2.62 -1.09
CA SER A 237 3.76 3.47 -1.49
C SER A 237 2.41 3.17 -0.81
N ASP A 238 2.23 1.96 -0.26
CA ASP A 238 1.01 1.55 0.46
C ASP A 238 1.12 1.79 1.99
N LEU A 239 2.31 2.15 2.49
CA LEU A 239 2.50 2.51 3.90
C LEU A 239 1.89 3.87 4.20
N TYR A 240 1.11 3.94 5.28
CA TYR A 240 0.37 5.13 5.76
C TYR A 240 -0.62 5.79 4.78
N PHE A 241 -0.71 5.36 3.52
CA PHE A 241 -1.45 6.11 2.50
C PHE A 241 -2.95 6.22 2.81
N ILE A 242 -3.67 5.10 2.95
CA ILE A 242 -5.09 5.09 3.35
C ILE A 242 -5.35 5.73 4.72
N SER A 243 -4.35 5.74 5.60
CA SER A 243 -4.52 6.30 6.95
C SER A 243 -4.77 7.81 6.92
N VAL A 244 -4.31 8.50 5.87
CA VAL A 244 -4.52 9.94 5.67
C VAL A 244 -6.00 10.30 5.67
N ALA A 245 -6.84 9.54 4.97
CA ALA A 245 -8.28 9.76 4.97
C ALA A 245 -8.90 9.56 6.36
N GLY A 246 -8.44 8.56 7.12
CA GLY A 246 -8.88 8.35 8.51
C GLY A 246 -8.50 9.53 9.41
N ARG A 247 -7.26 10.03 9.30
CA ARG A 247 -6.77 11.17 10.08
C ARG A 247 -7.53 12.46 9.79
N ILE A 248 -7.80 12.76 8.52
CA ILE A 248 -8.56 13.94 8.09
C ILE A 248 -10.00 13.89 8.61
N LEU A 249 -10.59 12.70 8.67
CA LEU A 249 -11.92 12.49 9.26
C LEU A 249 -11.94 12.45 10.80
N GLY A 250 -10.78 12.63 11.47
CA GLY A 250 -10.67 12.53 12.92
C GLY A 250 -10.87 11.11 13.47
N LEU A 251 -10.77 10.08 12.62
CA LEU A 251 -10.99 8.69 13.00
C LEU A 251 -9.70 8.01 13.44
N THR A 252 -9.79 7.21 14.50
CA THR A 252 -8.63 6.45 14.99
C THR A 252 -8.96 5.03 15.44
N ARG A 253 -7.99 4.11 15.31
CA ARG A 253 -8.11 2.69 15.67
C ARG A 253 -8.22 2.42 17.16
N TYR A 254 -7.87 3.40 17.99
CA TYR A 254 -7.93 3.29 19.46
C TYR A 254 -9.14 4.01 20.07
N ALA A 255 -9.87 4.83 19.32
CA ALA A 255 -11.11 5.45 19.77
C ALA A 255 -12.27 4.44 19.80
N LYS A 256 -13.32 4.80 20.55
CA LYS A 256 -14.59 4.07 20.64
C LYS A 256 -15.71 4.94 20.10
N GLY A 257 -16.83 4.31 19.73
CA GLY A 257 -18.01 5.04 19.25
C GLY A 257 -17.76 5.73 17.89
N PRO A 258 -18.38 6.89 17.63
CA PRO A 258 -18.34 7.55 16.33
C PRO A 258 -16.93 7.86 15.79
N ASP A 259 -15.98 8.18 16.67
CA ASP A 259 -14.61 8.53 16.28
C ASP A 259 -13.72 7.30 16.01
N SER A 260 -14.29 6.10 16.16
CA SER A 260 -13.58 4.83 15.94
C SER A 260 -13.48 4.53 14.44
N LEU A 261 -12.26 4.27 13.96
CA LEU A 261 -12.02 3.75 12.62
C LEU A 261 -12.44 2.26 12.55
N ALA A 262 -13.71 2.02 12.22
CA ALA A 262 -14.32 0.69 12.20
C ALA A 262 -13.81 -0.19 11.06
N MET A 263 -13.60 0.43 9.89
CA MET A 263 -13.10 -0.25 8.70
C MET A 263 -12.17 0.67 7.91
N SER A 264 -11.02 0.12 7.53
CA SER A 264 -10.03 0.73 6.65
C SER A 264 -9.51 -0.36 5.73
N SER A 265 -9.76 -0.27 4.43
CA SER A 265 -9.31 -1.27 3.45
C SER A 265 -9.06 -0.62 2.10
N THR A 266 -7.94 -0.95 1.47
CA THR A 266 -7.61 -0.51 0.10
C THR A 266 -8.60 -1.14 -0.90
N VAL A 267 -9.05 -0.35 -1.88
CA VAL A 267 -9.95 -0.79 -2.97
C VAL A 267 -9.17 -0.88 -4.29
N ASP A 268 -8.37 0.12 -4.59
CA ASP A 268 -7.47 0.15 -5.74
C ASP A 268 -6.16 0.84 -5.31
N HIS A 269 -5.12 0.74 -6.14
CA HIS A 269 -3.87 1.47 -5.97
C HIS A 269 -3.19 1.61 -7.31
N ALA A 270 -2.72 2.80 -7.66
CA ALA A 270 -2.02 3.05 -8.91
C ALA A 270 -0.74 3.82 -8.65
N ILE A 271 0.30 3.48 -9.40
CA ILE A 271 1.61 4.13 -9.35
C ILE A 271 2.08 4.39 -10.77
N TYR A 272 2.60 5.58 -10.99
CA TYR A 272 3.31 5.97 -12.20
C TYR A 272 4.75 6.31 -11.83
N PHE A 273 5.70 5.62 -12.45
CA PHE A 273 7.13 5.74 -12.20
C PHE A 273 7.79 6.56 -13.31
N TYR A 274 8.57 7.56 -12.93
CA TYR A 274 9.23 8.47 -13.88
C TYR A 274 10.76 8.43 -13.79
N ASP A 275 11.33 7.80 -12.76
CA ASP A 275 12.76 7.74 -12.54
C ASP A 275 13.25 6.29 -12.40
N ASP A 276 14.21 5.90 -13.25
CA ASP A 276 14.89 4.59 -13.23
C ASP A 276 16.16 4.61 -12.35
N THR A 277 16.58 5.77 -11.87
CA THR A 277 17.78 5.97 -11.02
C THR A 277 17.47 6.04 -9.53
N VAL A 278 16.18 5.91 -9.17
CA VAL A 278 15.74 5.94 -7.78
C VAL A 278 16.46 4.89 -6.92
N ASP A 279 16.99 5.35 -5.79
CA ASP A 279 17.55 4.48 -4.77
C ASP A 279 16.66 4.51 -3.52
N CYS A 280 16.00 3.39 -3.22
CA CYS A 280 15.19 3.24 -2.02
C CYS A 280 16.03 3.08 -0.74
N GLY A 281 17.36 2.98 -0.85
CA GLY A 281 18.30 2.98 0.28
C GLY A 281 18.56 4.38 0.84
N ASP A 282 18.33 5.42 0.04
CA ASP A 282 18.31 6.82 0.49
C ASP A 282 16.88 7.26 0.87
N TRP A 283 16.78 8.38 1.58
CA TRP A 283 15.51 8.96 2.00
C TRP A 283 14.70 9.49 0.81
N LEU A 284 13.45 9.02 0.72
CA LEU A 284 12.45 9.47 -0.22
C LEU A 284 11.34 10.22 0.55
N LEU A 285 10.97 11.41 0.09
CA LEU A 285 9.85 12.16 0.67
C LEU A 285 8.56 11.72 0.02
N TYR A 286 7.68 11.08 0.79
CA TYR A 286 6.34 10.74 0.35
C TYR A 286 5.34 11.76 0.90
N THR A 287 4.80 12.57 -0.02
CA THR A 287 3.70 13.50 0.25
C THR A 287 2.38 12.79 -0.03
N MET A 288 1.39 12.96 0.85
CA MET A 288 0.11 12.27 0.79
C MET A 288 -1.03 13.24 1.14
N GLU A 289 -2.06 13.28 0.31
CA GLU A 289 -3.24 14.13 0.47
C GLU A 289 -4.51 13.29 0.33
N CYS A 290 -5.62 13.75 0.90
CA CYS A 290 -6.96 13.22 0.64
C CYS A 290 -7.87 14.35 0.12
N PRO A 291 -8.01 14.49 -1.21
CA PRO A 291 -8.86 15.53 -1.78
C PRO A 291 -10.35 15.37 -1.42
N ARG A 292 -10.80 14.14 -1.15
CA ARG A 292 -12.19 13.87 -0.79
C ARG A 292 -12.32 12.60 0.04
N ALA A 293 -13.05 12.69 1.14
CA ALA A 293 -13.59 11.55 1.86
C ALA A 293 -15.09 11.74 2.09
N SER A 294 -15.89 10.76 1.65
CA SER A 294 -17.35 10.76 1.80
C SER A 294 -17.93 9.39 1.50
N SER A 295 -19.15 9.12 1.94
CA SER A 295 -19.88 7.88 1.63
C SER A 295 -19.12 6.60 2.01
N GLY A 296 -18.36 6.66 3.11
CA GLY A 296 -17.58 5.54 3.62
C GLY A 296 -16.33 5.20 2.79
N ARG A 297 -15.85 6.12 1.95
CA ARG A 297 -14.62 5.99 1.16
C ARG A 297 -13.80 7.28 1.20
N GLY A 298 -12.50 7.17 0.90
CA GLY A 298 -11.61 8.29 0.69
C GLY A 298 -10.70 8.04 -0.51
N VAL A 299 -10.43 9.09 -1.28
CA VAL A 299 -9.43 9.07 -2.34
C VAL A 299 -8.18 9.78 -1.86
N MET A 300 -7.04 9.11 -2.03
CA MET A 300 -5.73 9.61 -1.69
C MET A 300 -4.92 9.85 -2.95
N ARG A 301 -4.10 10.90 -2.91
CA ARG A 301 -3.13 11.25 -3.94
C ARG A 301 -1.78 11.44 -3.28
N GLY A 302 -0.73 10.92 -3.91
CA GLY A 302 0.60 11.05 -3.37
C GLY A 302 1.67 11.30 -4.42
N GLN A 303 2.80 11.82 -3.95
CA GLN A 303 3.96 12.17 -4.77
C GLN A 303 5.19 11.78 -3.97
N ILE A 304 6.10 11.02 -4.60
CA ILE A 304 7.34 10.55 -3.98
C ILE A 304 8.50 11.29 -4.62
N PHE A 305 9.29 11.98 -3.81
CA PHE A 305 10.48 12.71 -4.23
C PHE A 305 11.75 12.06 -3.70
N THR A 306 12.86 12.18 -4.42
CA THR A 306 14.20 11.95 -3.83
C THR A 306 14.52 13.06 -2.83
N ARG A 307 15.54 12.84 -1.98
CA ARG A 307 16.13 13.90 -1.14
C ARG A 307 16.49 15.15 -1.94
N GLY A 308 16.95 14.99 -3.18
CA GLY A 308 17.30 16.08 -4.09
C GLY A 308 16.12 16.79 -4.75
N GLY A 309 14.88 16.35 -4.52
CA GLY A 309 13.67 16.97 -5.06
C GLY A 309 13.21 16.44 -6.41
N THR A 310 13.81 15.36 -6.95
CA THR A 310 13.32 14.71 -8.18
C THR A 310 12.04 13.94 -7.89
N LEU A 311 10.97 14.20 -8.64
CA LEU A 311 9.69 13.48 -8.50
C LEU A 311 9.81 12.10 -9.16
N VAL A 312 10.01 11.04 -8.37
CA VAL A 312 10.26 9.69 -8.87
C VAL A 312 8.97 8.92 -9.19
N ALA A 313 7.89 9.19 -8.46
CA ALA A 313 6.62 8.54 -8.67
C ALA A 313 5.41 9.37 -8.21
N VAL A 314 4.27 9.12 -8.87
CA VAL A 314 2.96 9.66 -8.51
C VAL A 314 2.02 8.50 -8.19
N THR A 315 1.26 8.62 -7.10
CA THR A 315 0.39 7.56 -6.58
C THR A 315 -1.05 8.03 -6.43
N THR A 316 -2.00 7.12 -6.61
CA THR A 316 -3.41 7.33 -6.30
C THR A 316 -4.02 6.08 -5.71
N GLN A 317 -4.93 6.24 -4.75
CA GLN A 317 -5.58 5.12 -4.09
C GLN A 317 -6.99 5.52 -3.65
N GLU A 318 -7.99 4.67 -3.82
CA GLU A 318 -9.28 4.74 -3.13
C GLU A 318 -9.32 3.66 -2.04
N GLY A 319 -9.85 4.03 -0.89
CA GLY A 319 -10.00 3.14 0.25
C GLY A 319 -11.38 3.22 0.86
N VAL A 320 -11.89 2.10 1.38
CA VAL A 320 -13.00 2.09 2.32
C VAL A 320 -12.50 2.67 3.64
N VAL A 321 -13.15 3.72 4.13
CA VAL A 321 -12.83 4.38 5.40
C VAL A 321 -14.15 4.65 6.10
N ARG A 322 -14.43 3.96 7.21
CA ARG A 322 -15.73 4.02 7.89
C ARG A 322 -15.56 4.25 9.39
N ALA A 323 -16.35 5.20 9.88
CA ALA A 323 -16.64 5.40 11.29
C ALA A 323 -17.52 4.27 11.84
N ASN A 324 -17.47 4.03 13.16
CA ASN A 324 -18.37 3.07 13.81
C ASN A 324 -19.74 3.69 14.12
N ILE A 325 -20.48 4.06 13.07
CA ILE A 325 -21.80 4.69 13.14
C ILE A 325 -22.78 3.81 12.36
N ARG A 326 -24.00 3.62 12.90
CA ARG A 326 -25.08 2.92 12.20
C ARG A 326 -25.91 3.92 11.40
N GLY A 327 -26.31 3.54 10.18
CA GLY A 327 -27.26 4.32 9.41
C GLY A 327 -28.64 4.37 10.08
N PRO A 328 -29.51 5.31 9.66
CA PRO A 328 -30.90 5.33 10.10
C PRO A 328 -31.56 3.99 9.79
N VAL A 329 -32.36 3.48 10.74
CA VAL A 329 -33.17 2.29 10.52
C VAL A 329 -34.32 2.70 9.62
N GLU A 330 -34.42 2.13 8.42
CA GLU A 330 -35.64 2.29 7.62
C GLU A 330 -36.79 1.62 8.37
N GLU A 331 -37.77 2.42 8.79
CA GLU A 331 -39.02 1.87 9.31
C GLU A 331 -39.70 1.09 8.18
N VAL A 332 -39.70 -0.24 8.32
CA VAL A 332 -40.45 -1.12 7.43
C VAL A 332 -41.92 -0.76 7.60
N LYS A 333 -42.48 -0.01 6.65
CA LYS A 333 -43.93 0.23 6.57
C LYS A 333 -44.60 -1.13 6.40
N VAL A 334 -45.14 -1.67 7.49
CA VAL A 334 -45.98 -2.86 7.44
C VAL A 334 -47.19 -2.50 6.57
N PRO A 335 -47.42 -3.20 5.44
CA PRO A 335 -48.57 -2.92 4.61
C PRO A 335 -49.83 -3.17 5.43
N THR A 336 -50.63 -2.13 5.62
CA THR A 336 -51.95 -2.22 6.24
C THR A 336 -52.78 -3.16 5.36
N LYS A 337 -53.14 -4.33 5.90
CA LYS A 337 -54.08 -5.23 5.23
C LYS A 337 -55.41 -4.48 5.06
N LEU A 338 -55.80 -4.23 3.82
CA LEU A 338 -57.15 -3.79 3.44
C LEU A 338 -58.11 -4.98 3.49
#